data_AF-A0A7S4KL87-F1
#
_entry.id   AF-A0A7S4KL87-F1
#
_cell.length_a   1.000
_cell.length_b   1.000
_cell.length_c   1.000
_cell.angle_alpha   90.00
_cell.angle_beta   90.00
_cell.angle_gamma   90.00
#
_symmetry.space_group_name_H-M   'P 1'
#
loop_
_entity.id
_entity.type
_entity.pdbx_description
1 polymer ?
#
loop_
_entity_poly.entity_id
_entity_poly.type
_entity_poly.pdbx_seq_one_letter_code
_entity_poly.pdbx_strand_id
1 'polypeptide(L)'
;VDIWSYGVSMWDLLFGINTYHNCKNDLNFLFRTAIEGAPKLSQKIPDNTRNFISSCLTLDPDARPTATALLRHPFLFNSCPQEAARRSLSALSQLRQTGL
;
A
#
# COMPACT_ATOMS: atom_id res chain seq x y z
N VAL A 1 -13.02 4.94 3.26
CA VAL A 1 -12.68 3.52 2.97
C VAL A 1 -11.54 3.44 1.96
N ASP A 2 -11.60 4.15 0.84
CA ASP A 2 -10.64 4.05 -0.29
C ASP A 2 -9.16 4.29 0.04
N ILE A 3 -8.85 5.26 0.91
CA ILE A 3 -7.45 5.52 1.30
C ILE A 3 -6.84 4.35 2.08
N TRP A 4 -7.64 3.70 2.93
CA TRP A 4 -7.17 2.55 3.71
C TRP A 4 -6.87 1.37 2.80
N SER A 5 -7.80 1.01 1.92
CA SER A 5 -7.61 -0.10 0.98
C SER A 5 -6.39 0.16 0.09
N TYR A 6 -6.18 1.40 -0.36
CA TYR A 6 -4.97 1.79 -1.08
C TYR A 6 -3.69 1.59 -0.24
N GLY A 7 -3.67 2.01 1.01
CA GLY A 7 -2.54 1.80 1.93
C GLY A 7 -2.22 0.31 2.13
N VAL A 8 -3.25 -0.53 2.30
CA VAL A 8 -3.09 -1.99 2.39
C VAL A 8 -2.53 -2.56 1.09
N SER A 9 -3.04 -2.15 -0.08
CA SER A 9 -2.51 -2.61 -1.37
C SER A 9 -1.05 -2.22 -1.57
N MET A 10 -0.66 -1.00 -1.19
CA MET A 10 0.75 -0.60 -1.23
C MET A 10 1.63 -1.45 -0.32
N TRP A 11 1.13 -1.75 0.88
CA TRP A 11 1.81 -2.63 1.81
C TRP A 11 2.00 -4.03 1.18
N ASP A 12 0.92 -4.63 0.67
CA ASP A 12 0.94 -5.94 0.03
C ASP A 12 1.94 -5.98 -1.15
N LEU A 13 1.99 -4.92 -1.96
CA LEU A 13 2.95 -4.78 -3.07
C LEU A 13 4.41 -4.70 -2.60
N LEU A 14 4.69 -4.05 -1.46
CA LEU A 14 6.05 -3.95 -0.92
C LEU A 14 6.56 -5.28 -0.37
N PHE A 15 5.68 -6.07 0.24
CA PHE A 15 6.05 -7.33 0.88
C PHE A 15 5.79 -8.55 0.00
N GLY A 16 5.06 -8.39 -1.10
CA GLY A 16 4.72 -9.48 -2.02
C GLY A 16 3.77 -10.51 -1.41
N ILE A 17 2.98 -10.13 -0.41
CA ILE A 17 2.02 -11.02 0.27
C ILE A 17 0.65 -10.37 0.31
N ASN A 18 -0.41 -11.17 0.43
CA ASN A 18 -1.76 -10.67 0.70
C ASN A 18 -2.04 -10.73 2.20
N THR A 19 -2.02 -9.58 2.89
CA THR A 19 -2.15 -9.51 4.35
C THR A 19 -3.45 -10.11 4.88
N TYR A 20 -4.54 -9.95 4.13
CA TYR A 20 -5.89 -10.33 4.54
C TYR A 20 -6.44 -11.54 3.76
N HIS A 21 -5.57 -12.37 3.18
CA HIS A 21 -5.96 -13.56 2.39
C HIS A 21 -6.87 -14.55 3.15
N ASN A 22 -6.77 -14.61 4.48
CA ASN A 22 -7.60 -15.47 5.32
C ASN A 22 -8.93 -14.85 5.75
N CYS A 23 -9.18 -13.57 5.41
CA CYS A 23 -10.42 -12.90 5.73
C CYS A 23 -11.52 -13.28 4.74
N LYS A 24 -12.51 -14.03 5.22
CA LYS A 24 -13.59 -14.58 4.39
C LYS A 24 -14.73 -13.59 4.11
N ASN A 25 -14.85 -12.55 4.93
CA ASN A 25 -15.90 -11.53 4.84
C ASN A 25 -15.48 -10.23 5.55
N ASP A 26 -16.30 -9.19 5.38
CA ASP A 26 -16.04 -7.85 5.94
C ASP A 26 -15.98 -7.86 7.47
N LEU A 27 -16.81 -8.64 8.15
CA LEU A 27 -16.78 -8.74 9.61
C LEU A 27 -15.44 -9.29 10.10
N ASN A 28 -14.92 -10.34 9.50
CA ASN A 28 -13.63 -10.91 9.89
C ASN A 28 -12.49 -9.92 9.64
N PHE A 29 -12.53 -9.17 8.53
CA PHE A 29 -11.58 -8.10 8.25
C PHE A 29 -11.63 -6.98 9.30
N LEU A 30 -12.83 -6.52 9.67
CA LEU A 30 -13.04 -5.48 10.68
C LEU A 30 -12.53 -5.91 12.06
N PHE A 31 -12.91 -7.11 12.51
CA PHE A 31 -12.45 -7.64 13.80
C PHE A 31 -10.94 -7.78 13.85
N ARG A 32 -10.34 -8.33 12.78
CA ARG A 32 -8.89 -8.47 12.70
C ARG A 32 -8.19 -7.12 12.74
N THR A 33 -8.69 -6.13 11.99
CA THR A 33 -8.16 -4.77 11.99
C THR A 33 -8.30 -4.10 13.36
N ALA A 34 -9.42 -4.30 14.06
CA ALA A 34 -9.63 -3.74 15.40
C ALA A 34 -8.71 -4.35 16.46
N ILE A 35 -8.41 -5.65 16.36
CA ILE A 35 -7.58 -6.38 17.33
C ILE A 35 -6.09 -6.22 17.04
N GLU A 36 -5.69 -6.42 15.79
CA GLU A 36 -4.27 -6.45 15.37
C GLU A 36 -3.76 -5.07 14.96
N GLY A 37 -4.66 -4.13 14.63
CA GLY A 37 -4.32 -2.82 14.09
C GLY A 37 -3.92 -2.87 12.61
N ALA A 38 -3.26 -1.80 12.17
CA ALA A 38 -2.70 -1.70 10.83
C ALA A 38 -1.46 -2.62 10.66
N PRO A 39 -1.20 -3.14 9.44
CA PRO A 39 0.00 -3.89 9.14
C PRO A 39 1.28 -3.09 9.48
N LYS A 40 2.24 -3.74 10.15
CA LYS A 40 3.47 -3.08 10.57
C LYS A 40 4.42 -2.86 9.39
N LEU A 41 5.03 -1.68 9.31
CA LEU A 41 6.07 -1.37 8.32
C LEU A 41 7.45 -1.54 8.95
N SER A 42 8.37 -2.19 8.24
CA SER A 42 9.75 -2.34 8.71
C SER A 42 10.53 -1.02 8.62
N GLN A 43 11.55 -0.85 9.46
CA GLN A 43 12.45 0.32 9.42
C GLN A 43 13.37 0.33 8.19
N LYS A 44 13.44 -0.77 7.42
CA LYS A 44 14.26 -0.86 6.20
C LYS A 44 13.66 -0.13 5.00
N ILE A 45 12.42 0.34 5.13
CA ILE A 45 11.71 1.07 4.08
C ILE A 45 12.06 2.56 4.18
N PRO A 46 12.28 3.27 3.04
CA PRO A 46 12.54 4.71 3.04
C PRO A 46 11.49 5.49 3.84
N ASP A 47 11.94 6.50 4.58
CA ASP A 47 11.09 7.22 5.53
C ASP A 47 9.86 7.86 4.87
N ASN A 48 10.01 8.44 3.68
CA ASN A 48 8.89 9.01 2.93
C ASN A 48 7.86 7.94 2.54
N THR A 49 8.29 6.76 2.11
CA THR A 49 7.40 5.64 1.76
C THR A 49 6.69 5.12 3.01
N ARG A 50 7.43 4.95 4.11
CA ARG A 50 6.89 4.49 5.38
C ARG A 50 5.86 5.49 5.92
N ASN A 51 6.18 6.78 5.94
CA ASN A 51 5.29 7.83 6.43
C ASN A 51 4.01 7.89 5.58
N PHE A 52 4.13 7.84 4.26
CA PHE A 52 2.98 7.85 3.36
C PHE A 52 2.02 6.67 3.61
N ILE A 53 2.54 5.44 3.66
CA ILE A 53 1.71 4.26 3.88
C ILE A 53 1.11 4.28 5.29
N SER A 54 1.86 4.71 6.31
CA SER A 54 1.33 4.89 7.66
C SER A 54 0.20 5.92 7.73
N SER A 55 0.28 7.01 6.96
CA SER A 55 -0.80 7.99 6.84
C SER A 55 -2.05 7.40 6.17
N CYS A 56 -1.87 6.56 5.15
CA CYS A 56 -3.01 5.86 4.54
C CYS A 56 -3.68 4.89 5.53
N LEU A 57 -2.89 4.29 6.42
CA LEU A 57 -3.30 3.31 7.42
C LEU A 57 -3.64 3.92 8.80
N THR A 58 -4.02 5.20 8.85
CA THR A 58 -4.60 5.79 10.06
C THR A 58 -5.91 5.09 10.40
N LEU A 59 -5.99 4.51 11.62
CA LEU A 59 -7.11 3.69 12.06
C LEU A 59 -8.40 4.52 12.18
N ASP A 60 -8.31 5.67 12.83
CA ASP A 60 -9.40 6.64 12.91
C ASP A 60 -9.71 7.21 11.51
N PRO A 61 -10.94 6.98 10.98
CA PRO A 61 -11.34 7.51 9.67
C PRO A 61 -11.34 9.03 9.59
N ASP A 62 -11.64 9.73 10.68
CA ASP A 62 -11.76 11.19 10.70
C ASP A 62 -10.39 11.86 10.77
N ALA A 63 -9.42 11.21 11.42
CA ALA A 63 -8.02 11.63 11.40
C ALA A 63 -7.27 11.24 10.12
N ARG A 64 -7.84 10.35 9.30
CA ARG A 64 -7.19 9.86 8.08
C ARG A 64 -7.12 10.97 7.02
N PRO A 65 -5.94 11.24 6.43
CA PRO A 65 -5.82 12.24 5.39
C PRO A 65 -6.67 11.92 4.16
N THR A 66 -7.20 12.97 3.52
CA THR A 66 -7.90 12.84 2.25
C THR A 66 -6.92 12.56 1.10
N ALA A 67 -7.43 12.03 -0.01
CA ALA A 67 -6.64 11.83 -1.22
C ALA A 67 -5.93 13.13 -1.67
N THR A 68 -6.65 14.25 -1.64
CA THR A 68 -6.11 15.57 -2.00
C THR A 68 -4.97 16.01 -1.07
N ALA A 69 -5.05 15.68 0.23
CA ALA A 69 -3.96 15.95 1.16
C ALA A 69 -2.75 15.03 0.87
N LEU A 70 -2.99 13.75 0.63
CA LEU A 70 -1.94 12.76 0.32
C LEU A 70 -1.21 13.05 -1.00
N LEU A 71 -1.88 13.64 -2.00
CA LEU A 71 -1.25 14.08 -3.25
C LEU A 71 -0.14 15.11 -3.03
N ARG A 72 -0.12 15.81 -1.89
CA ARG A 72 0.91 16.77 -1.51
C ARG A 72 2.05 16.13 -0.69
N HIS A 73 2.02 14.83 -0.48
CA HIS A 73 3.02 14.13 0.31
C HIS A 73 4.34 13.97 -0.49
N PRO A 74 5.52 14.18 0.11
CA PRO A 74 6.82 14.10 -0.58
C PRO A 74 7.09 12.79 -1.31
N PHE A 75 6.48 11.69 -0.85
CA PHE A 75 6.51 10.39 -1.53
C PHE A 75 6.10 10.46 -3.01
N LEU A 76 5.15 11.34 -3.36
CA LEU A 76 4.60 11.46 -4.71
C LEU A 76 5.25 12.57 -5.56
N PHE A 77 6.11 13.41 -4.99
CA PHE A 77 6.69 14.55 -5.72
C PHE A 77 7.73 14.17 -6.78
N ASN A 78 8.37 13.00 -6.66
CA ASN A 78 9.41 12.56 -7.61
C ASN A 78 8.99 11.37 -8.48
N SER A 79 7.73 10.94 -8.43
CA SER A 79 7.25 9.86 -9.30
C SER A 79 6.98 10.39 -10.71
N CYS A 80 7.83 10.03 -11.67
CA CYS A 80 7.50 10.13 -13.10
C CYS A 80 6.69 8.89 -13.49
N PRO A 81 5.35 9.00 -13.69
CA PRO A 81 4.50 7.82 -13.85
C PRO A 81 4.81 7.03 -15.12
N GLN A 82 5.22 7.73 -16.20
CA GLN A 82 5.51 7.08 -17.48
C GLN A 82 6.74 6.16 -17.40
N GLU A 83 7.78 6.58 -16.68
CA GLU A 83 9.03 5.81 -16.58
C GLU A 83 8.85 4.57 -15.69
N ALA A 84 8.13 4.71 -14.57
CA ALA A 84 7.80 3.59 -13.70
C ALA A 84 6.96 2.53 -14.45
N ALA A 85 5.92 2.96 -15.19
CA ALA A 85 5.09 2.05 -15.96
C ALA A 85 5.88 1.30 -17.05
N ARG A 86 6.78 1.98 -17.77
CA ARG A 86 7.64 1.34 -18.77
C ARG A 86 8.53 0.25 -18.16
N ARG A 87 9.14 0.53 -17.01
CA ARG A 87 9.98 -0.45 -16.29
C ARG A 87 9.17 -1.66 -15.86
N SER A 88 8.02 -1.46 -15.24
CA SER A 88 7.14 -2.56 -14.83
C SER A 88 6.69 -3.41 -16.01
N LEU A 89 6.28 -2.80 -17.13
CA LEU A 89 5.89 -3.53 -18.34
C LEU A 89 7.06 -4.34 -18.93
N SER A 90 8.27 -3.77 -18.95
CA SER A 90 9.46 -4.50 -19.38
C SER A 90 9.77 -5.70 -18.47
N ALA A 91 9.69 -5.52 -17.14
CA ALA A 91 9.92 -6.59 -16.18
C ALA A 91 8.86 -7.70 -16.29
N LEU A 92 7.57 -7.35 -16.42
CA LEU A 92 6.51 -8.33 -16.64
C LEU A 92 6.68 -9.09 -17.96
N SER A 93 7.13 -8.40 -19.02
CA SER A 93 7.43 -9.06 -20.30
C SER A 93 8.56 -10.08 -20.19
N GLN A 94 9.56 -9.83 -19.34
CA GLN A 94 10.66 -10.75 -19.05
C GLN A 94 10.17 -11.92 -18.20
N LEU A 95 9.40 -11.67 -17.14
CA LEU A 95 8.84 -12.72 -16.28
C LEU A 95 7.97 -13.72 -17.07
N ARG A 96 7.18 -13.21 -18.04
CA ARG A 96 6.39 -14.04 -18.94
C ARG A 96 7.26 -14.91 -19.86
N GLN A 97 8.45 -14.46 -20.24
CA GLN A 97 9.38 -15.23 -21.07
C GLN A 97 10.15 -16.27 -20.25
N THR A 98 10.33 -16.05 -18.95
CA THR A 98 11.07 -16.95 -18.06
C THR A 98 10.25 -18.13 -17.50
N GLY A 99 8.96 -18.25 -17.85
CA GLY A 99 8.19 -19.48 -17.64
C GLY A 99 7.93 -19.86 -16.18
N LEU A 100 7.60 -18.89 -15.31
CA LEU A 100 6.86 -19.14 -14.07
C LEU A 100 5.35 -19.07 -14.34
#